data_AF-A0A834APZ3-F1
#
_entry.id   AF-A0A834APZ3-F1
#
_cell.length_a   1.000
_cell.length_b   1.000
_cell.length_c   1.000
_cell.angle_alpha   90.00
_cell.angle_beta   90.00
_cell.angle_gamma   90.00
#
_symmetry.space_group_name_H-M   'P 1'
#
loop_
_entity.id
_entity.type
_entity.pdbx_description
1 polymer ?
#
loop_
_entity_poly.entity_id
_entity_poly.type
_entity_poly.pdbx_seq_one_letter_code
_entity_poly.pdbx_strand_id
1 'polypeptide(L)'
;MIDFLRFRPEQEAKPGPFEEKVILVRYDPCRSADIALVAGGSRKRWIIATENMQVGDIILNSDHIGRMAVAPREGDAHPLGALPIGTLINNVESEPGRGAQYIRAAGTCGVLLRKVNGTAIIQLPSKRQMQVLETCIATVGRVSNVDHNKRVIGKAGRNRWLGKRPSSGLWHRKGGWAGRKIRPLPPMKSYVKLPSAAAQS
;
A
#
# COMPACT_ATOMS: atom_id res chain seq x y z
N MET A 1 -15.45 -5.13 6.69
CA MET A 1 -14.05 -5.49 6.99
C MET A 1 -13.25 -5.43 5.70
N ILE A 2 -12.00 -4.95 5.73
CA ILE A 2 -11.17 -4.77 4.53
C ILE A 2 -10.20 -5.92 4.40
N ASP A 3 -10.05 -6.42 3.19
CA ASP A 3 -9.07 -7.42 2.86
C ASP A 3 -7.78 -6.75 2.34
N PHE A 4 -6.73 -6.78 3.16
CA PHE A 4 -5.41 -6.25 2.80
C PHE A 4 -4.54 -7.26 2.05
N LEU A 5 -4.97 -8.53 1.97
CA LEU A 5 -4.27 -9.56 1.20
C LEU A 5 -4.94 -9.67 -0.18
N ARG A 6 -4.40 -8.96 -1.17
CA ARG A 6 -4.99 -8.91 -2.52
C ARG A 6 -5.02 -10.29 -3.18
N PHE A 7 -3.90 -11.00 -3.20
CA PHE A 7 -3.89 -12.38 -3.65
C PHE A 7 -4.20 -13.33 -2.50
N ARG A 8 -5.47 -13.75 -2.45
CA ARG A 8 -5.94 -14.83 -1.58
C ARG A 8 -6.78 -15.76 -2.45
N PRO A 9 -6.25 -16.88 -2.95
CA PRO A 9 -7.06 -17.85 -3.67
C PRO A 9 -8.23 -18.36 -2.80
N GLU A 10 -9.34 -18.73 -3.42
CA GLU A 10 -10.47 -19.36 -2.73
C GLU A 10 -10.17 -20.85 -2.50
N GLN A 11 -10.60 -21.40 -1.36
CA GLN A 11 -10.22 -22.76 -0.94
C GLN A 11 -10.70 -23.86 -1.90
N GLU A 12 -11.82 -23.64 -2.59
CA GLU A 12 -12.41 -24.59 -3.54
C GLU A 12 -11.96 -24.34 -5.00
N ALA A 13 -11.29 -23.21 -5.27
CA ALA A 13 -10.87 -22.84 -6.61
C ALA A 13 -9.44 -23.30 -6.91
N LYS A 14 -9.12 -23.49 -8.20
CA LYS A 14 -7.77 -23.86 -8.66
C LYS A 14 -6.75 -22.82 -8.18
N PRO A 15 -5.56 -23.23 -7.71
CA PRO A 15 -4.48 -22.29 -7.38
C PRO A 15 -4.02 -21.60 -8.67
N GLY A 16 -4.27 -20.30 -8.77
CA GLY A 16 -3.85 -19.52 -9.92
C GLY A 16 -4.28 -18.05 -9.86
N PRO A 17 -3.85 -17.25 -10.84
CA PRO A 17 -4.31 -15.87 -11.01
C PRO A 17 -5.83 -15.83 -11.17
N PHE A 18 -6.46 -14.79 -10.62
CA PHE A 18 -7.90 -14.60 -10.73
C PHE A 18 -8.24 -13.12 -10.94
N GLU A 19 -9.35 -12.90 -11.63
CA GLU A 19 -9.88 -11.57 -11.91
C GLU A 19 -11.05 -11.25 -10.99
N GLU A 20 -11.21 -9.97 -10.66
CA GLU A 20 -12.33 -9.46 -9.89
C GLU A 20 -12.94 -8.26 -10.59
N LYS A 21 -14.26 -8.10 -10.50
CA LYS A 21 -14.98 -6.94 -11.01
C LYS A 21 -15.26 -5.95 -9.89
N VAL A 22 -15.01 -4.67 -10.15
CA VAL A 22 -15.38 -3.56 -9.26
C VAL A 22 -16.88 -3.31 -9.37
N ILE A 23 -17.59 -3.50 -8.27
CA ILE A 23 -19.05 -3.27 -8.19
C ILE A 23 -19.34 -1.83 -7.77
N LEU A 24 -18.56 -1.30 -6.84
CA LEU A 24 -18.89 -0.02 -6.21
C LEU A 24 -17.67 0.62 -5.56
N VAL A 25 -17.54 1.94 -5.68
CA VAL A 25 -16.56 2.73 -4.92
C VAL A 25 -17.33 3.60 -3.94
N ARG A 26 -16.96 3.57 -2.65
CA ARG A 26 -17.61 4.34 -1.58
C ARG A 26 -16.58 5.01 -0.66
N TYR A 27 -17.05 6.06 -0.01
CA TYR A 27 -16.39 6.68 1.13
C TYR A 27 -16.35 5.74 2.35
N ASP A 28 -15.22 5.74 3.08
CA ASP A 28 -15.06 5.03 4.34
C ASP A 28 -14.74 6.00 5.50
N PRO A 29 -15.56 6.09 6.57
CA PRO A 29 -15.30 6.96 7.70
C PRO A 29 -14.11 6.52 8.57
N CYS A 30 -13.68 5.26 8.48
CA CYS A 30 -12.62 4.69 9.33
C CYS A 30 -11.21 4.96 8.79
N ARG A 31 -11.06 5.57 7.61
CA ARG A 31 -9.77 5.94 7.03
C ARG A 31 -9.87 7.14 6.10
N SER A 32 -8.74 7.58 5.56
CA SER A 32 -8.71 8.70 4.61
C SER A 32 -9.00 8.27 3.17
N ALA A 33 -8.57 7.08 2.76
CA ALA A 33 -8.76 6.53 1.42
C ALA A 33 -10.17 5.99 1.20
N ASP A 34 -10.63 6.00 -0.05
CA ASP A 34 -11.91 5.40 -0.42
C ASP A 34 -11.77 3.88 -0.59
N ILE A 35 -12.89 3.18 -0.56
CA ILE A 35 -12.96 1.71 -0.63
C ILE A 35 -13.71 1.26 -1.87
N ALA A 36 -13.27 0.15 -2.43
CA ALA A 36 -13.95 -0.52 -3.52
C ALA A 36 -14.53 -1.86 -3.05
N LEU A 37 -15.79 -2.12 -3.39
CA LEU A 37 -16.41 -3.43 -3.31
C LEU A 37 -16.06 -4.18 -4.59
N VAL A 38 -15.36 -5.30 -4.44
CA VAL A 38 -14.97 -6.16 -5.55
C VAL A 38 -15.57 -7.54 -5.40
N ALA A 39 -15.89 -8.17 -6.52
CA ALA A 39 -16.42 -9.52 -6.56
C ALA A 39 -15.70 -10.35 -7.62
N GLY A 40 -15.38 -11.59 -7.29
CA GLY A 40 -14.82 -12.57 -8.20
C GLY A 40 -15.25 -13.96 -7.76
N GLY A 41 -15.66 -14.82 -8.69
CA GLY A 41 -16.27 -16.10 -8.37
C GLY A 41 -17.53 -15.95 -7.50
N SER A 42 -17.55 -16.63 -6.37
CA SER A 42 -18.66 -16.63 -5.39
C SER A 42 -18.54 -15.55 -4.30
N ARG A 43 -17.37 -14.91 -4.15
CA ARG A 43 -17.06 -14.05 -3.00
C ARG A 43 -17.09 -12.56 -3.32
N LYS A 44 -17.35 -11.77 -2.29
CA LYS A 44 -17.28 -10.30 -2.32
C LYS A 44 -16.40 -9.83 -1.18
N ARG A 45 -15.57 -8.82 -1.43
CA ARG A 45 -14.71 -8.22 -0.41
C ARG A 45 -14.48 -6.75 -0.64
N TRP A 46 -14.13 -6.06 0.43
CA TRP A 46 -13.74 -4.66 0.38
C TRP A 46 -12.23 -4.55 0.28
N ILE A 47 -11.76 -3.72 -0.65
CA ILE A 47 -10.35 -3.39 -0.83
C ILE A 47 -10.18 -1.86 -0.78
N ILE A 48 -8.94 -1.39 -0.68
CA ILE A 48 -8.64 0.03 -0.89
C ILE A 48 -8.76 0.34 -2.38
N ALA A 49 -9.49 1.40 -2.72
CA ALA A 49 -9.60 1.87 -4.10
C ALA A 49 -8.34 2.62 -4.52
N THR A 50 -7.92 2.42 -5.78
CA THR A 50 -6.87 3.23 -6.41
C THR A 50 -7.46 4.53 -6.97
N GLU A 51 -6.61 5.46 -7.42
CA GLU A 51 -6.98 6.81 -7.86
C GLU A 51 -8.06 6.83 -8.96
N ASN A 52 -7.86 6.07 -10.03
CA ASN A 52 -8.73 6.07 -11.20
C ASN A 52 -9.69 4.87 -11.27
N MET A 53 -9.92 4.17 -10.15
CA MET A 53 -10.78 2.99 -10.12
C MET A 53 -12.25 3.34 -10.31
N GLN A 54 -12.89 2.76 -11.32
CA GLN A 54 -14.30 2.99 -11.65
C GLN A 54 -15.15 1.73 -11.45
N VAL A 55 -16.47 1.95 -11.39
CA VAL A 55 -17.43 0.85 -11.31
C VAL A 55 -17.49 0.13 -12.65
N GLY A 56 -17.32 -1.19 -12.64
CA GLY A 56 -17.30 -2.02 -13.84
C GLY A 56 -15.91 -2.52 -14.22
N ASP A 57 -14.85 -1.92 -13.69
CA ASP A 57 -13.47 -2.30 -13.98
C ASP A 57 -13.16 -3.74 -13.59
N ILE A 58 -12.31 -4.40 -14.39
CA ILE A 58 -11.81 -5.75 -14.11
C ILE A 58 -10.37 -5.64 -13.64
N ILE A 59 -10.11 -6.03 -12.40
CA ILE A 59 -8.78 -6.03 -11.78
C ILE A 59 -8.22 -7.45 -11.74
N LEU A 60 -6.92 -7.57 -12.02
CA LEU A 60 -6.20 -8.84 -12.00
C LEU A 60 -5.43 -9.00 -10.69
N ASN A 61 -5.50 -10.18 -10.09
CA ASN A 61 -4.66 -10.57 -8.96
C ASN A 61 -3.83 -11.79 -9.38
N SER A 62 -2.50 -11.65 -9.39
CA SER A 62 -1.59 -12.75 -9.71
C SER A 62 -0.45 -12.85 -8.69
N ASP A 63 0.03 -14.05 -8.44
CA ASP A 63 1.27 -14.36 -7.71
C ASP A 63 2.42 -14.78 -8.62
N HIS A 64 2.17 -14.94 -9.92
CA HIS A 64 3.16 -15.40 -10.88
C HIS A 64 4.25 -14.35 -11.15
N ILE A 65 5.51 -14.77 -11.06
CA ILE A 65 6.69 -13.97 -11.43
C ILE A 65 7.18 -14.47 -12.79
N GLY A 66 6.82 -13.75 -13.85
CA GLY A 66 7.30 -14.03 -15.20
C GLY A 66 8.76 -13.58 -15.40
N ARG A 67 9.43 -14.18 -16.40
CA ARG A 67 10.79 -13.77 -16.81
C ARG A 67 10.81 -12.34 -17.36
N MET A 68 9.74 -11.94 -18.03
CA MET A 68 9.53 -10.59 -18.55
C MET A 68 8.58 -9.83 -17.63
N ALA A 69 8.80 -8.51 -17.53
CA ALA A 69 7.94 -7.66 -16.71
C ALA A 69 6.54 -7.52 -17.33
N VAL A 70 5.52 -7.49 -16.47
CA VAL A 70 4.13 -7.29 -16.87
C VAL A 70 3.84 -5.81 -17.07
N ALA A 71 3.01 -5.46 -18.05
CA ALA A 71 2.55 -4.10 -18.25
C ALA A 71 1.71 -3.64 -17.03
N PRO A 72 2.14 -2.62 -16.29
CA PRO A 72 1.50 -2.23 -15.04
C PRO A 72 0.22 -1.44 -15.32
N ARG A 73 -0.94 -2.04 -15.01
CA ARG A 73 -2.23 -1.36 -15.07
C ARG A 73 -2.76 -1.08 -13.66
N GLU A 74 -3.35 0.09 -13.48
CA GLU A 74 -3.80 0.55 -12.16
C GLU A 74 -4.89 -0.38 -11.59
N GLY A 75 -4.80 -0.69 -10.29
CA GLY A 75 -5.73 -1.59 -9.60
C GLY A 75 -5.32 -3.06 -9.62
N ASP A 76 -4.48 -3.46 -10.57
CA ASP A 76 -3.92 -4.82 -10.64
C ASP A 76 -2.90 -5.05 -9.51
N ALA A 77 -2.88 -6.27 -9.00
CA ALA A 77 -1.99 -6.70 -7.93
C ALA A 77 -1.05 -7.80 -8.43
N HIS A 78 0.25 -7.52 -8.33
CA HIS A 78 1.32 -8.40 -8.79
C HIS A 78 2.43 -8.48 -7.74
N PRO A 79 3.28 -9.53 -7.78
CA PRO A 79 4.50 -9.55 -7.00
C PRO A 79 5.45 -8.45 -7.47
N LEU A 80 6.26 -7.92 -6.56
CA LEU A 80 7.26 -6.90 -6.90
C LEU A 80 8.26 -7.39 -7.96
N GLY A 81 8.53 -8.69 -8.00
CA GLY A 81 9.37 -9.34 -9.01
C GLY A 81 8.83 -9.26 -10.43
N ALA A 82 7.50 -9.16 -10.62
CA ALA A 82 6.87 -9.10 -11.93
C ALA A 82 6.75 -7.68 -12.51
N LEU A 83 6.87 -6.64 -11.66
CA LEU A 83 6.66 -5.25 -12.06
C LEU A 83 7.92 -4.61 -12.68
N PRO A 84 7.80 -3.72 -13.69
CA PRO A 84 8.95 -2.98 -14.20
C PRO A 84 9.50 -1.99 -13.16
N ILE A 85 10.78 -1.62 -13.31
CA ILE A 85 11.39 -0.61 -12.45
C ILE A 85 10.74 0.76 -12.72
N GLY A 86 10.55 1.56 -11.68
CA GLY A 86 9.92 2.88 -11.77
C GLY A 86 8.41 2.87 -11.62
N THR A 87 7.76 1.70 -11.49
CA THR A 87 6.31 1.63 -11.28
C THR A 87 5.89 2.26 -9.98
N LEU A 88 4.79 3.02 -10.04
CA LEU A 88 4.09 3.50 -8.86
C LEU A 88 3.31 2.34 -8.22
N ILE A 89 3.49 2.15 -6.93
CA ILE A 89 2.88 1.07 -6.15
C ILE A 89 2.25 1.58 -4.86
N ASN A 90 1.23 0.88 -4.38
CA ASN A 90 0.62 1.07 -3.08
C ASN A 90 0.31 -0.28 -2.42
N ASN A 91 -0.16 -0.25 -1.16
CA ASN A 91 -0.55 -1.44 -0.40
C ASN A 91 0.53 -2.53 -0.39
N VAL A 92 1.74 -2.17 0.07
CA VAL A 92 2.89 -3.07 0.02
C VAL A 92 2.96 -3.96 1.27
N GLU A 93 3.27 -5.24 1.05
CA GLU A 93 3.55 -6.24 2.09
C GLU A 93 4.99 -6.11 2.62
N SER A 94 5.18 -6.38 3.92
CA SER A 94 6.54 -6.49 4.51
C SER A 94 7.19 -7.83 4.17
N GLU A 95 6.42 -8.90 4.32
CA GLU A 95 6.79 -10.29 4.06
C GLU A 95 5.65 -10.92 3.24
N PRO A 96 5.95 -11.91 2.38
CA PRO A 96 4.94 -12.52 1.51
C PRO A 96 3.77 -13.10 2.32
N GLY A 97 2.55 -12.74 1.95
CA GLY A 97 1.33 -13.25 2.60
C GLY A 97 0.98 -12.59 3.94
N ARG A 98 1.81 -11.66 4.44
CA ARG A 98 1.53 -10.90 5.68
C ARG A 98 0.44 -9.84 5.49
N GLY A 99 0.06 -9.55 4.25
CA GLY A 99 -0.90 -8.53 3.87
C GLY A 99 -0.32 -7.12 3.87
N ALA A 100 -1.00 -6.22 3.16
CA ALA A 100 -0.55 -4.85 2.97
C ALA A 100 -0.48 -4.07 4.30
N GLN A 101 0.71 -3.61 4.65
CA GLN A 101 0.96 -2.83 5.87
C GLN A 101 1.32 -1.37 5.56
N TYR A 102 2.02 -1.15 4.45
CA TYR A 102 2.56 0.16 4.05
C TYR A 102 1.77 0.78 2.90
N ILE A 103 1.84 2.11 2.79
CA ILE A 103 1.30 2.88 1.65
C ILE A 103 -0.21 2.66 1.44
N ARG A 104 -1.00 2.88 2.51
CA ARG A 104 -2.46 2.67 2.54
C ARG A 104 -3.29 3.96 2.62
N ALA A 105 -2.63 5.10 2.85
CA ALA A 105 -3.32 6.36 3.09
C ALA A 105 -3.70 7.05 1.78
N ALA A 106 -4.75 7.87 1.82
CA ALA A 106 -5.25 8.64 0.68
C ALA A 106 -4.13 9.37 -0.09
N GLY A 107 -4.13 9.22 -1.42
CA GLY A 107 -3.17 9.86 -2.31
C GLY A 107 -1.71 9.38 -2.20
N THR A 108 -1.40 8.42 -1.33
CA THR A 108 -0.03 7.92 -1.17
C THR A 108 0.37 6.96 -2.27
N CYS A 109 1.66 6.97 -2.61
CA CYS A 109 2.28 6.02 -3.52
C CYS A 109 3.76 5.84 -3.15
N GLY A 110 4.29 4.66 -3.45
CA GLY A 110 5.71 4.36 -3.46
C GLY A 110 6.19 4.10 -4.87
N VAL A 111 7.50 3.93 -5.01
CA VAL A 111 8.14 3.66 -6.30
C VAL A 111 9.04 2.45 -6.16
N LEU A 112 8.99 1.54 -7.14
CA LEU A 112 9.95 0.44 -7.24
C LEU A 112 11.27 0.95 -7.83
N LEU A 113 12.37 0.90 -7.06
CA LEU A 113 13.65 1.50 -7.45
C LEU A 113 14.56 0.54 -8.21
N ARG A 114 14.78 -0.66 -7.67
CA ARG A 114 15.63 -1.69 -8.28
C ARG A 114 15.36 -3.06 -7.66
N LYS A 115 15.85 -4.10 -8.34
CA LYS A 115 15.79 -5.50 -7.89
C LYS A 115 17.21 -6.05 -7.78
N VAL A 116 17.51 -6.76 -6.70
CA VAL A 116 18.83 -7.35 -6.44
C VAL A 116 18.62 -8.70 -5.76
N ASN A 117 19.19 -9.78 -6.31
CA ASN A 117 19.23 -11.12 -5.71
C ASN A 117 17.88 -11.60 -5.13
N GLY A 118 16.81 -11.52 -5.92
CA GLY A 118 15.47 -11.94 -5.48
C GLY A 118 14.79 -11.00 -4.47
N THR A 119 15.31 -9.78 -4.32
CA THR A 119 14.77 -8.75 -3.42
C THR A 119 14.46 -7.48 -4.20
N ALA A 120 13.41 -6.78 -3.79
CA ALA A 120 12.98 -5.52 -4.36
C ALA A 120 13.26 -4.38 -3.37
N ILE A 121 13.80 -3.27 -3.88
CA ILE A 121 14.00 -2.04 -3.12
C ILE A 121 12.94 -1.04 -3.55
N ILE A 122 12.14 -0.62 -2.58
CA ILE A 122 11.05 0.33 -2.78
C ILE A 122 11.32 1.62 -2.03
N GLN A 123 10.83 2.74 -2.57
CA GLN A 123 10.82 4.02 -1.92
C GLN A 123 9.45 4.27 -1.28
N LEU A 124 9.44 4.52 0.04
CA LEU A 124 8.22 4.87 0.76
C LEU A 124 7.85 6.35 0.53
N PRO A 125 6.59 6.77 0.82
CA PRO A 125 6.17 8.18 0.74
C PRO A 125 7.03 9.14 1.57
N SER A 126 7.67 8.63 2.64
CA SER A 126 8.63 9.39 3.47
C SER A 126 10.00 9.55 2.84
N LYS A 127 10.19 9.11 1.58
CA LYS A 127 11.46 9.00 0.85
C LYS A 127 12.45 8.00 1.42
N ARG A 128 12.13 7.33 2.53
CA ARG A 128 12.94 6.23 3.09
C ARG A 128 12.88 5.01 2.17
N GLN A 129 14.02 4.36 1.98
CA GLN A 129 14.11 3.11 1.22
C GLN A 129 13.81 1.90 2.10
N MET A 130 13.15 0.90 1.53
CA MET A 130 12.81 -0.37 2.17
C MET A 130 13.13 -1.53 1.23
N GLN A 131 13.78 -2.57 1.73
CA GLN A 131 14.08 -3.80 1.01
C GLN A 131 13.16 -4.92 1.48
N VAL A 132 12.49 -5.57 0.52
CA VAL A 132 11.53 -6.66 0.71
C VAL A 132 11.79 -7.77 -0.30
N LEU A 133 11.20 -8.95 -0.10
CA LEU A 133 11.28 -10.05 -1.06
C LEU A 133 10.52 -9.72 -2.34
N GLU A 134 10.98 -10.24 -3.48
CA GLU A 134 10.30 -10.02 -4.77
C GLU A 134 8.93 -10.70 -4.86
N THR A 135 8.69 -11.70 -4.02
CA THR A 135 7.43 -12.44 -3.89
C THR A 135 6.37 -11.67 -3.10
N CYS A 136 6.73 -10.58 -2.42
CA CYS A 136 5.76 -9.70 -1.77
C CYS A 136 4.84 -9.07 -2.81
N ILE A 137 3.54 -9.01 -2.50
CA ILE A 137 2.55 -8.45 -3.42
C ILE A 137 2.39 -6.95 -3.18
N ALA A 138 2.21 -6.22 -4.28
CA ALA A 138 1.88 -4.81 -4.27
C ALA A 138 0.78 -4.53 -5.28
N THR A 139 0.01 -3.47 -5.04
CA THR A 139 -0.99 -2.99 -6.00
C THR A 139 -0.38 -1.86 -6.82
N VAL A 140 -0.61 -1.87 -8.13
CA VAL A 140 -0.11 -0.83 -9.03
C VAL A 140 -0.96 0.43 -8.92
N GLY A 141 -0.29 1.59 -8.92
CA GLY A 141 -0.92 2.91 -8.95
C GLY A 141 -0.89 3.65 -7.61
N ARG A 142 -1.66 4.72 -7.52
CA ARG A 142 -1.80 5.57 -6.34
C ARG A 142 -3.09 5.24 -5.59
N VAL A 143 -3.13 5.53 -4.29
CA VAL A 143 -4.36 5.38 -3.50
C VAL A 143 -5.35 6.50 -3.84
N SER A 144 -6.65 6.17 -3.85
CA SER A 144 -7.76 7.10 -4.02
C SER A 144 -7.73 8.33 -3.09
N ASN A 145 -8.60 9.31 -3.41
CA ASN A 145 -8.79 10.54 -2.65
C ASN A 145 -7.50 11.40 -2.58
N VAL A 146 -6.92 11.75 -3.74
CA VAL A 146 -5.63 12.45 -3.81
C VAL A 146 -5.66 13.83 -3.17
N ASP A 147 -6.77 14.55 -3.30
CA ASP A 147 -6.94 15.90 -2.75
C ASP A 147 -7.32 15.93 -1.26
N HIS A 148 -7.24 14.80 -0.56
CA HIS A 148 -7.49 14.72 0.88
C HIS A 148 -6.66 15.74 1.69
N ASN A 149 -5.43 16.03 1.24
CA ASN A 149 -4.54 16.98 1.90
C ASN A 149 -4.94 18.45 1.72
N LYS A 150 -5.70 18.80 0.66
CA LYS A 150 -6.19 20.16 0.38
C LYS A 150 -7.50 20.49 1.10
N ARG A 151 -8.11 19.51 1.79
CA ARG A 151 -9.38 19.70 2.49
C ARG A 151 -9.28 20.73 3.62
N VAL A 152 -10.10 21.77 3.55
CA VAL A 152 -10.20 22.80 4.60
C VAL A 152 -11.21 22.37 5.69
N ILE A 153 -10.79 22.38 6.95
CA ILE A 153 -11.66 22.02 8.09
C ILE A 153 -12.73 23.09 8.35
N GLY A 154 -12.39 24.37 8.18
CA GLY A 154 -13.32 25.50 8.29
C GLY A 154 -13.64 25.88 9.74
N LYS A 155 -14.36 25.03 10.48
CA LYS A 155 -14.79 25.30 11.86
C LYS A 155 -14.31 24.25 12.86
N ALA A 156 -14.12 24.66 14.12
CA ALA A 156 -13.74 23.76 15.22
C ALA A 156 -14.73 22.59 15.41
N GLY A 157 -16.03 22.82 15.15
CA GLY A 157 -17.05 21.78 15.23
C GLY A 157 -16.80 20.58 14.31
N ARG A 158 -16.18 20.77 13.14
CA ARG A 158 -15.86 19.67 12.23
C ARG A 158 -14.79 18.75 12.82
N ASN A 159 -13.84 19.28 13.60
CA ASN A 159 -12.88 18.44 14.33
C ASN A 159 -13.58 17.58 15.39
N ARG A 160 -14.63 18.12 16.03
CA ARG A 160 -15.44 17.36 16.99
C ARG A 160 -16.21 16.22 16.32
N TRP A 161 -16.75 16.45 15.12
CA TRP A 161 -17.39 15.39 14.31
C TRP A 161 -16.39 14.30 13.90
N LEU A 162 -15.13 14.66 13.66
CA LEU A 162 -14.04 13.70 13.41
C LEU A 162 -13.51 13.02 14.68
N GLY A 163 -14.13 13.23 15.85
CA GLY A 163 -13.71 12.63 17.11
C GLY A 163 -12.44 13.22 17.73
N LYS A 164 -11.97 14.39 17.26
CA LYS A 164 -10.76 15.05 17.78
C LYS A 164 -11.12 16.05 18.87
N ARG A 165 -10.57 15.84 20.07
CA ARG A 165 -10.68 16.78 21.21
C ARG A 165 -9.70 17.95 21.06
N PRO A 166 -9.98 19.13 21.64
CA PRO A 166 -9.01 20.22 21.70
C PRO A 166 -7.79 19.82 22.53
N SER A 167 -6.65 20.47 22.28
CA SER A 167 -5.44 20.32 23.10
C SER A 167 -5.65 20.86 24.50
N SER A 168 -4.83 20.40 25.46
CA SER A 168 -4.80 20.96 26.82
C SER A 168 -4.48 22.46 26.79
N GLY A 169 -5.09 23.22 27.70
CA GLY A 169 -4.78 24.65 27.92
C GLY A 169 -3.50 24.88 28.73
N LEU A 170 -2.85 23.83 29.23
CA LEU A 170 -1.61 23.95 29.99
C LEU A 170 -0.47 24.48 29.11
N TRP A 171 0.07 25.62 29.49
CA TRP A 171 1.21 26.22 28.81
C TRP A 171 2.50 25.44 29.12
N HIS A 172 3.29 25.16 28.09
CA HIS A 172 4.58 24.49 28.22
C HIS A 172 5.67 25.31 27.52
N ARG A 173 6.79 25.58 28.21
CA ARG A 173 7.97 26.19 27.59
C ARG A 173 8.57 25.22 26.57
N LYS A 174 8.88 25.71 25.36
CA LYS A 174 9.60 24.90 24.36
C LYS A 174 10.99 24.51 24.88
N GLY A 175 11.36 23.23 24.76
CA GLY A 175 12.67 22.72 25.12
C GLY A 175 13.63 22.62 23.93
N GLY A 176 14.84 22.11 24.15
CA GLY A 176 15.87 21.95 23.10
C GLY A 176 15.53 20.96 21.97
N TRP A 177 14.46 20.15 22.17
CA TRP A 177 13.88 19.30 21.12
C TRP A 177 13.15 20.12 20.05
N ALA A 178 12.65 21.32 20.40
CA ALA A 178 11.98 22.21 19.48
C ALA A 178 13.00 22.84 18.50
N GLY A 179 12.48 23.38 17.39
CA GLY A 179 13.31 23.94 16.31
C GLY A 179 13.59 22.94 15.20
N ARG A 180 14.01 23.46 14.05
CA ARG A 180 14.24 22.66 12.84
C ARG A 180 15.44 21.74 13.04
N LYS A 181 15.26 20.43 12.82
CA LYS A 181 16.35 19.44 12.83
C LYS A 181 16.55 18.91 11.42
N ILE A 182 17.63 19.30 10.76
CA ILE A 182 18.02 18.77 9.45
C ILE A 182 18.82 17.49 9.74
N ARG A 183 18.20 16.34 9.52
CA ARG A 183 18.82 15.02 9.70
C ARG A 183 19.09 14.40 8.32
N PRO A 184 20.17 13.62 8.17
CA PRO A 184 20.34 12.80 6.98
C PRO A 184 19.20 11.78 6.87
N LEU A 185 18.96 11.29 5.65
CA LEU A 185 17.99 10.21 5.43
C LEU A 185 18.39 8.99 6.27
N PRO A 186 17.45 8.39 7.02
CA PRO A 186 17.75 7.18 7.79
C PRO A 186 18.14 6.05 6.83
N PRO A 187 18.96 5.08 7.30
CA PRO A 187 19.37 3.96 6.47
C PRO A 187 18.17 3.14 5.99
N MET A 188 18.39 2.46 4.87
CA MET A 188 17.42 1.54 4.28
C MET A 188 17.00 0.49 5.30
N LYS A 189 15.68 0.26 5.42
CA LYS A 189 15.16 -0.80 6.27
C LYS A 189 15.09 -2.10 5.46
N SER A 190 15.79 -3.15 5.88
CA SER A 190 15.70 -4.46 5.25
C SER A 190 14.83 -5.42 6.08
N TYR A 191 13.93 -6.13 5.40
CA TYR A 191 13.13 -7.24 5.94
C TYR A 191 13.69 -8.61 5.54
N VAL A 192 14.72 -8.62 4.70
CA VAL A 192 15.34 -9.85 4.20
C VAL A 192 16.32 -10.35 5.25
N LYS A 193 16.14 -11.58 5.70
CA LYS A 193 17.08 -12.27 6.59
C LYS A 193 18.12 -12.95 5.70
N LEU A 194 19.37 -12.54 5.80
CA LEU A 194 20.46 -13.23 5.10
C LEU A 194 20.62 -14.63 5.72
N PRO A 195 20.82 -15.69 4.91
CA PRO A 195 21.22 -16.97 5.46
C PRO A 195 22.53 -16.78 6.22
N SER A 196 22.63 -17.32 7.44
CA SER A 196 23.88 -17.27 8.20
C SER A 196 24.96 -18.00 7.41
N ALA A 197 26.20 -17.50 7.47
CA ALA A 197 27.34 -18.11 6.77
C ALA A 197 27.55 -19.60 7.14
N ALA A 198 27.02 -20.06 8.27
CA ALA A 198 27.07 -21.44 8.73
C ALA A 198 26.09 -22.40 8.02
N ALA A 199 25.13 -21.90 7.22
CA ALA A 199 24.16 -22.73 6.51
C ALA A 199 24.59 -23.09 5.07
N GLN A 200 25.80 -22.68 4.66
CA GLN A 200 26.36 -22.91 3.32
C GLN A 200 27.58 -23.86 3.33
N SER A 201 27.88 -24.48 4.48
CA SER A 201 28.91 -25.53 4.63
C SER A 201 28.28 -26.92 4.66
#